data_AF-A0A9P5YZN7-F1
#
_entry.id   AF-A0A9P5YZN7-F1
#
_cell.length_a   1.000
_cell.length_b   1.000
_cell.length_c   1.000
_cell.angle_alpha   90.00
_cell.angle_beta   90.00
_cell.angle_gamma   90.00
#
_symmetry.space_group_name_H-M   'P 1'
#
loop_
_entity.id
_entity.type
_entity.pdbx_description
1 polymer ?
#
loop_
_entity_poly.entity_id
_entity_poly.type
_entity_poly.pdbx_seq_one_letter_code
_entity_poly.pdbx_strand_id
1 'polypeptide(L)'
;MSSDMHIFLFASLDSRQPLTARKVHLRRLFDVLELSIQRQDFERAKRAWAILARCKEIAWKALWTTGLHILSLNDATERRIENCVEYLRTMMLQYPDDRESILKELVFRLLLQGRCREALDELELYLPSFPYQDNPILHTYAGLSSLYLAQGDIASHVTKFDPILMRDAQAHLEHAKTLDENNTITKTFLDRITTLQKGREDIQDESDDESMATDDTPPERKRLKT
;
A
#
# COMPACT_ATOMS: atom_id res chain seq x y z
N MET A 1 16.71 -53.71 -8.32
CA MET A 1 16.25 -52.65 -9.22
C MET A 1 16.77 -51.33 -8.66
N SER A 2 17.54 -50.59 -9.46
CA SER A 2 18.29 -49.39 -9.04
C SER A 2 17.34 -48.35 -8.45
N SER A 3 17.50 -48.06 -7.16
CA SER A 3 16.94 -46.86 -6.55
C SER A 3 17.78 -45.68 -7.06
N ASP A 4 17.39 -45.11 -8.20
CA ASP A 4 18.02 -43.89 -8.70
C ASP A 4 17.89 -42.81 -7.64
N MET A 5 19.00 -42.51 -6.95
CA MET A 5 19.09 -41.41 -6.01
C MET A 5 18.94 -40.10 -6.78
N HIS A 6 17.71 -39.63 -6.90
CA HIS A 6 17.45 -38.29 -7.40
C HIS A 6 17.91 -37.28 -6.35
N ILE A 7 19.04 -36.63 -6.61
CA ILE A 7 19.52 -35.48 -5.85
C ILE A 7 18.66 -34.29 -6.27
N PHE A 8 17.86 -33.78 -5.34
CA PHE A 8 17.09 -32.56 -5.51
C PHE A 8 17.78 -31.43 -4.75
N LEU A 9 17.84 -30.26 -5.37
CA LEU A 9 18.57 -29.12 -4.82
C LEU A 9 17.76 -28.40 -3.75
N PHE A 10 16.43 -28.40 -3.87
CA PHE A 10 15.54 -27.77 -2.91
C PHE A 10 14.48 -28.75 -2.37
N ALA A 11 14.00 -28.48 -1.15
CA ALA A 11 13.11 -29.36 -0.37
C ALA A 11 11.64 -28.90 -0.37
N SER A 12 11.21 -28.16 -1.39
CA SER A 12 10.00 -27.30 -1.32
C SER A 12 8.66 -27.97 -1.64
N LEU A 13 8.63 -29.17 -2.21
CA LEU A 13 7.39 -29.90 -2.51
C LEU A 13 7.40 -31.16 -1.67
N ASP A 14 6.64 -31.17 -0.57
CA ASP A 14 6.46 -32.26 0.40
C ASP A 14 7.64 -33.22 0.45
N SER A 15 8.48 -33.12 1.48
CA SER A 15 9.73 -33.89 1.73
C SER A 15 9.64 -35.42 1.62
N ARG A 16 8.47 -35.98 1.30
CA ARG A 16 8.24 -37.37 0.94
C ARG A 16 8.92 -37.69 -0.41
N GLN A 17 9.61 -38.83 -0.47
CA GLN A 17 10.23 -39.30 -1.71
C GLN A 17 9.20 -39.27 -2.86
N PRO A 18 9.55 -38.73 -4.04
CA PRO A 18 8.61 -38.63 -5.14
C PRO A 18 8.25 -40.04 -5.63
N LEU A 19 7.04 -40.49 -5.28
CA LEU A 19 6.54 -41.84 -5.59
C LEU A 19 6.29 -42.10 -7.09
N THR A 20 6.31 -41.04 -7.93
CA THR A 20 6.01 -41.15 -9.37
C THR A 20 6.96 -40.32 -10.21
N ALA A 21 7.22 -40.75 -11.45
CA ALA A 21 8.02 -40.01 -12.43
C ALA A 21 7.50 -38.56 -12.63
N ARG A 22 6.18 -38.37 -12.59
CA ARG A 22 5.55 -37.04 -12.64
C ARG A 22 5.97 -36.15 -11.47
N LYS A 23 5.99 -36.65 -10.23
CA LYS A 23 6.47 -35.89 -9.07
C LYS A 23 7.95 -35.57 -9.16
N VAL A 24 8.78 -36.48 -9.71
CA VAL A 24 10.20 -36.21 -9.98
C VAL A 24 10.35 -35.05 -10.97
N HIS A 25 9.59 -35.05 -12.07
CA HIS A 25 9.64 -33.96 -13.05
C HIS A 25 9.18 -32.61 -12.48
N LEU A 26 8.10 -32.60 -11.69
CA LEU A 26 7.63 -31.38 -11.03
C LEU A 26 8.68 -30.82 -10.06
N ARG A 27 9.32 -31.69 -9.28
CA ARG A 27 10.39 -31.28 -8.35
C ARG A 27 11.62 -30.76 -9.07
N ARG A 28 12.05 -31.43 -10.16
CA ARG A 28 13.14 -30.92 -11.01
C ARG A 28 12.78 -29.58 -11.66
N LEU A 29 11.53 -29.41 -12.09
CA LEU A 29 11.08 -28.15 -12.69
C LEU A 29 11.04 -27.03 -11.65
N PHE A 30 10.69 -27.33 -10.39
CA PHE A 30 10.80 -26.41 -9.27
C PHE A 30 12.26 -26.06 -8.98
N ASP A 31 13.18 -27.05 -8.95
CA ASP A 31 14.60 -26.78 -8.78
C ASP A 31 15.15 -25.88 -9.90
N VAL A 32 14.72 -26.11 -11.15
CA VAL A 32 15.06 -25.24 -12.28
C VAL A 32 14.51 -23.83 -12.09
N LEU A 33 13.29 -23.67 -11.57
CA LEU A 33 12.71 -22.37 -11.28
C LEU A 33 13.57 -21.61 -10.26
N GLU A 34 13.82 -22.20 -9.10
CA GLU A 34 14.59 -21.57 -8.01
C GLU A 34 16.03 -21.25 -8.44
N LEU A 35 16.69 -22.18 -9.14
CA LEU A 35 18.02 -21.90 -9.71
C LEU A 35 18.00 -20.75 -10.72
N SER A 36 16.95 -20.66 -11.55
CA SER A 36 16.83 -19.59 -12.54
C SER A 36 16.62 -18.24 -11.85
N ILE A 37 15.82 -18.21 -10.78
CA ILE A 37 15.63 -17.01 -9.93
C ILE A 37 16.96 -16.60 -9.30
N GLN A 38 17.68 -17.52 -8.66
CA GLN A 38 18.97 -17.25 -8.00
C GLN A 38 20.05 -16.76 -8.98
N ARG A 39 20.02 -17.25 -10.22
CA ARG A 39 20.94 -16.84 -11.30
C ARG A 39 20.49 -15.60 -12.07
N GLN A 40 19.37 -14.99 -11.68
CA GLN A 40 18.77 -13.84 -12.37
C GLN A 40 18.39 -14.12 -13.85
N ASP A 41 18.17 -15.38 -14.21
CA ASP A 41 17.67 -15.79 -15.53
C ASP A 41 16.14 -15.83 -15.51
N PHE A 42 15.53 -14.64 -15.58
CA PHE A 42 14.09 -14.46 -15.40
C PHE A 42 13.26 -14.98 -16.59
N GLU A 43 13.81 -14.98 -17.80
CA GLU A 43 13.16 -15.58 -18.96
C GLU A 43 13.00 -17.09 -18.79
N ARG A 44 14.02 -17.76 -18.28
CA ARG A 44 13.94 -19.18 -17.95
C ARG A 44 13.01 -19.44 -16.76
N ALA A 45 13.07 -18.60 -15.73
CA ALA A 45 12.16 -18.68 -14.58
C ALA A 45 10.69 -18.53 -15.01
N LYS A 46 10.39 -17.57 -15.89
CA LYS A 46 9.04 -17.33 -16.44
C LYS A 46 8.50 -18.54 -17.19
N ARG A 47 9.33 -19.18 -18.02
CA ARG A 47 8.94 -20.42 -18.74
C ARG A 47 8.70 -21.57 -17.78
N ALA A 48 9.59 -21.77 -16.80
CA ALA A 48 9.43 -22.82 -15.79
C ALA A 48 8.15 -22.60 -14.97
N TRP A 49 7.91 -21.37 -14.53
CA TRP A 49 6.70 -20.97 -13.80
C TRP A 49 5.42 -21.18 -14.62
N ALA A 50 5.41 -20.79 -15.90
CA ALA A 50 4.24 -20.99 -16.77
C ALA A 50 3.87 -22.47 -16.94
N ILE A 51 4.86 -23.38 -16.91
CA ILE A 51 4.61 -24.82 -16.93
C ILE A 51 4.10 -25.30 -15.56
N LEU A 52 4.72 -24.85 -14.46
CA LEU A 52 4.31 -25.21 -13.09
C LEU A 52 2.88 -24.76 -12.78
N ALA A 53 2.50 -23.54 -13.16
CA ALA A 53 1.17 -22.98 -12.92
C ALA A 53 0.04 -23.75 -13.64
N ARG A 54 0.37 -24.47 -14.72
CA ARG A 54 -0.59 -25.34 -15.45
C ARG A 54 -0.72 -26.74 -14.83
N CYS A 55 0.14 -27.08 -13.87
CA CYS A 55 0.11 -28.38 -13.23
C CYS A 55 -0.87 -28.38 -12.05
N LYS A 56 -1.84 -29.31 -12.06
CA LYS A 56 -2.85 -29.47 -11.01
C LYS A 56 -2.29 -29.77 -9.63
N GLU A 57 -1.09 -30.32 -9.57
CA GLU A 57 -0.41 -30.67 -8.32
C GLU A 57 0.16 -29.45 -7.59
N ILE A 58 0.25 -28.32 -8.27
CA ILE A 58 0.87 -27.11 -7.73
C ILE A 58 -0.25 -26.13 -7.39
N ALA A 59 -0.35 -25.79 -6.11
CA ALA A 59 -1.19 -24.69 -5.63
C ALA A 59 -0.54 -23.35 -6.02
N TRP A 60 -0.52 -23.05 -7.32
CA TRP A 60 0.18 -21.90 -7.87
C TRP A 60 -0.29 -20.56 -7.29
N LYS A 61 -1.55 -20.50 -6.84
CA LYS A 61 -2.13 -19.35 -6.12
C LYS A 61 -1.47 -19.09 -4.77
N ALA A 62 -1.10 -20.15 -4.04
CA ALA A 62 -0.38 -20.05 -2.77
C ALA A 62 1.07 -19.58 -2.97
N LEU A 63 1.57 -19.68 -4.21
CA LEU A 63 2.91 -19.23 -4.62
C LEU A 63 2.85 -17.88 -5.36
N TRP A 64 1.88 -17.03 -5.01
CA TRP A 64 1.69 -15.72 -5.66
C TRP A 64 2.92 -14.81 -5.51
N THR A 65 3.66 -14.91 -4.42
CA THR A 65 4.91 -14.16 -4.19
C THR A 65 5.99 -14.53 -5.21
N THR A 66 6.10 -15.80 -5.57
CA THR A 66 7.00 -16.28 -6.62
C THR A 66 6.59 -15.73 -7.98
N GLY A 67 5.29 -15.77 -8.30
CA GLY A 67 4.75 -15.18 -9.53
C GLY A 67 5.04 -13.68 -9.61
N LEU A 68 4.81 -12.96 -8.51
CA LEU A 68 5.10 -11.54 -8.39
C LEU A 68 6.59 -11.24 -8.55
N HIS A 69 7.46 -12.05 -7.94
CA HIS A 69 8.91 -11.88 -8.03
C HIS A 69 9.42 -11.99 -9.47
N ILE A 70 8.95 -13.00 -10.20
CA ILE A 70 9.29 -13.21 -11.62
C ILE A 70 8.79 -12.04 -12.48
N LEU A 71 7.58 -11.51 -12.20
CA LEU A 71 7.04 -10.33 -12.88
C LEU A 71 7.82 -9.06 -12.55
N SER A 72 8.33 -8.94 -11.33
CA SER A 72 8.99 -7.73 -10.81
C SER A 72 10.42 -7.52 -11.32
N LEU A 73 11.07 -8.53 -11.87
CA LEU A 73 12.51 -8.48 -12.14
C LEU A 73 12.88 -8.31 -13.62
N ASN A 74 11.92 -8.42 -14.53
CA ASN A 74 12.24 -8.62 -15.95
C ASN A 74 12.46 -7.33 -16.78
N ASP A 75 12.18 -6.12 -16.28
CA ASP A 75 12.64 -4.85 -16.88
C ASP A 75 12.19 -3.60 -16.10
N ALA A 76 12.99 -2.53 -16.04
CA ALA A 76 12.78 -1.35 -15.17
C ALA A 76 11.73 -0.32 -15.67
N THR A 77 10.67 -0.76 -16.35
CA THR A 77 9.69 0.13 -17.01
C THR A 77 8.42 0.29 -16.17
N GLU A 78 7.80 1.48 -16.18
CA GLU A 78 6.51 1.78 -15.50
C GLU A 78 5.42 0.74 -15.78
N ARG A 79 5.32 0.24 -17.03
CA ARG A 79 4.41 -0.84 -17.44
C ARG A 79 4.52 -2.11 -16.58
N ARG A 80 5.70 -2.40 -16.02
CA ARG A 80 5.91 -3.60 -15.18
C ARG A 80 5.14 -3.50 -13.88
N ILE A 81 5.15 -2.32 -13.25
CA ILE A 81 4.52 -2.14 -11.96
C ILE A 81 3.00 -2.15 -12.13
N GLU A 82 2.50 -1.60 -13.24
CA GLU A 82 1.09 -1.76 -13.63
C GLU A 82 0.72 -3.24 -13.78
N ASN A 83 1.52 -4.04 -14.49
CA ASN A 83 1.31 -5.49 -14.56
C ASN A 83 1.37 -6.18 -13.18
N CYS A 84 2.22 -5.71 -12.26
CA CYS A 84 2.29 -6.24 -10.89
C CYS A 84 1.03 -5.88 -10.09
N VAL A 85 0.54 -4.65 -10.23
CA VAL A 85 -0.70 -4.16 -9.61
C VAL A 85 -1.90 -4.96 -10.13
N GLU A 86 -2.02 -5.15 -11.44
CA GLU A 86 -3.06 -5.98 -12.06
C GLU A 86 -2.98 -7.44 -11.58
N TYR A 87 -1.77 -7.98 -11.50
CA TYR A 87 -1.54 -9.33 -10.98
C TYR A 87 -2.00 -9.45 -9.52
N LEU A 88 -1.63 -8.51 -8.65
CA LEU A 88 -2.03 -8.51 -7.24
C LEU A 88 -3.54 -8.35 -7.08
N ARG A 89 -4.18 -7.43 -7.81
CA ARG A 89 -5.65 -7.29 -7.84
C ARG A 89 -6.33 -8.61 -8.25
N THR A 90 -5.78 -9.29 -9.26
CA THR A 90 -6.28 -10.61 -9.68
C THR A 90 -6.08 -11.66 -8.58
N MET A 91 -4.95 -11.65 -7.89
CA MET A 91 -4.67 -12.59 -6.79
C MET A 91 -5.57 -12.35 -5.58
N MET A 92 -5.91 -11.10 -5.25
CA MET A 92 -6.88 -10.79 -4.19
C MET A 92 -8.26 -11.44 -4.44
N LEU A 93 -8.68 -11.51 -5.71
CA LEU A 93 -9.93 -12.17 -6.09
C LEU A 93 -9.80 -13.71 -6.04
N GLN A 94 -8.66 -14.24 -6.49
CA GLN A 94 -8.49 -15.68 -6.71
C GLN A 94 -8.01 -16.47 -5.48
N TYR A 95 -7.39 -15.80 -4.51
CA TYR A 95 -6.82 -16.40 -3.30
C TYR A 95 -7.23 -15.58 -2.06
N PRO A 96 -8.45 -15.82 -1.53
CA PRO A 96 -8.99 -15.03 -0.42
C PRO A 96 -8.23 -15.19 0.89
N ASP A 97 -7.59 -16.35 1.09
CA ASP A 97 -6.94 -16.74 2.35
C ASP A 97 -5.77 -15.83 2.73
N ASP A 98 -5.11 -15.20 1.76
CA ASP A 98 -3.94 -14.35 1.97
C ASP A 98 -4.15 -12.92 1.45
N ARG A 99 -5.41 -12.48 1.38
CA ARG A 99 -5.75 -11.13 0.88
C ARG A 99 -5.08 -10.02 1.68
N GLU A 100 -4.89 -10.20 2.98
CA GLU A 100 -4.22 -9.22 3.83
C GLU A 100 -2.77 -8.97 3.39
N SER A 101 -2.00 -10.03 3.16
CA SER A 101 -0.62 -9.92 2.70
C SER A 101 -0.55 -9.38 1.27
N ILE A 102 -1.47 -9.82 0.39
CA ILE A 102 -1.56 -9.33 -0.98
C ILE A 102 -1.90 -7.82 -1.00
N LEU A 103 -2.82 -7.36 -0.15
CA LEU A 103 -3.18 -5.95 -0.02
C LEU A 103 -2.02 -5.11 0.51
N LYS A 104 -1.30 -5.59 1.54
CA LYS A 104 -0.08 -4.93 2.04
C LYS A 104 0.93 -4.69 0.92
N GLU A 105 1.19 -5.72 0.12
CA GLU A 105 2.13 -5.66 -1.00
C GLU A 105 1.63 -4.74 -2.13
N LEU A 106 0.32 -4.77 -2.44
CA LEU A 106 -0.31 -3.89 -3.43
C LEU A 106 -0.15 -2.42 -3.05
N VAL A 107 -0.52 -2.06 -1.83
CA VAL A 107 -0.40 -0.70 -1.29
C VAL A 107 1.06 -0.27 -1.29
N PHE A 108 1.97 -1.12 -0.81
CA PHE A 108 3.40 -0.82 -0.80
C PHE A 108 3.93 -0.48 -2.20
N ARG A 109 3.53 -1.23 -3.23
CA ARG A 109 3.93 -0.95 -4.62
C ARG A 109 3.36 0.36 -5.17
N LEU A 110 2.10 0.67 -4.85
CA LEU A 110 1.50 1.94 -5.25
C LEU A 110 2.22 3.13 -4.60
N LEU A 111 2.60 3.01 -3.31
CA LEU A 111 3.36 4.03 -2.59
C LEU A 111 4.76 4.22 -3.16
N LEU A 112 5.46 3.14 -3.53
CA LEU A 112 6.78 3.25 -4.18
C LEU A 112 6.74 3.99 -5.53
N GLN A 113 5.59 4.04 -6.19
CA GLN A 113 5.38 4.82 -7.42
C GLN A 113 4.98 6.27 -7.16
N GLY A 114 4.79 6.67 -5.90
CA GLY A 114 4.21 7.96 -5.55
C GLY A 114 2.72 8.06 -5.85
N ARG A 115 2.04 6.96 -6.22
CA ARG A 115 0.59 6.90 -6.47
C ARG A 115 -0.19 6.81 -5.16
N CYS A 116 0.07 7.77 -4.26
CA CYS A 116 -0.44 7.78 -2.90
C CYS A 116 -1.96 7.90 -2.85
N ARG A 117 -2.57 8.57 -3.84
CA ARG A 117 -4.03 8.68 -3.93
C ARG A 117 -4.69 7.33 -4.18
N GLU A 118 -4.21 6.59 -5.17
CA GLU A 118 -4.75 5.25 -5.47
C GLU A 118 -4.48 4.25 -4.34
N ALA A 119 -3.32 4.35 -3.68
CA ALA A 119 -3.03 3.55 -2.49
C ALA A 119 -4.04 3.84 -1.37
N LEU A 120 -4.38 5.11 -1.16
CA LEU A 120 -5.37 5.51 -0.17
C LEU A 120 -6.78 5.03 -0.54
N ASP A 121 -7.20 5.19 -1.80
CA ASP A 121 -8.53 4.74 -2.25
C ASP A 121 -8.69 3.21 -2.07
N GLU A 122 -7.65 2.41 -2.35
CA GLU A 122 -7.66 0.96 -2.09
C GLU A 122 -7.72 0.65 -0.59
N LEU A 123 -6.98 1.40 0.25
CA LEU A 123 -7.01 1.23 1.70
C LEU A 123 -8.40 1.56 2.27
N GLU A 124 -9.01 2.67 1.87
CA GLU A 124 -10.34 3.10 2.31
C GLU A 124 -11.42 2.08 1.90
N LEU A 125 -11.24 1.41 0.77
CA LEU A 125 -12.14 0.35 0.31
C LEU A 125 -12.11 -0.89 1.24
N TYR A 126 -10.92 -1.31 1.68
CA TYR A 126 -10.74 -2.57 2.42
C TYR A 126 -10.70 -2.41 3.95
N LEU A 127 -10.17 -1.30 4.47
CA LEU A 127 -10.00 -1.07 5.92
C LEU A 127 -11.28 -1.26 6.76
N PRO A 128 -12.49 -0.88 6.30
CA PRO A 128 -13.72 -1.09 7.08
C PRO A 128 -14.11 -2.57 7.24
N SER A 129 -13.51 -3.48 6.45
CA SER A 129 -13.87 -4.90 6.46
C SER A 129 -12.93 -5.70 7.36
N PHE A 130 -13.49 -6.68 8.09
CA PHE A 130 -12.67 -7.72 8.73
C PHE A 130 -11.99 -8.60 7.65
N PRO A 131 -10.69 -8.94 7.76
CA PRO A 131 -9.77 -8.74 8.89
C PRO A 131 -8.89 -7.48 8.83
N TYR A 132 -9.08 -6.60 7.84
CA TYR A 132 -8.17 -5.46 7.60
C TYR A 132 -8.26 -4.37 8.67
N GLN A 133 -9.42 -4.21 9.29
CA GLN A 133 -9.64 -3.24 10.35
C GLN A 133 -8.68 -3.42 11.54
N ASP A 134 -8.25 -4.67 11.83
CA ASP A 134 -7.43 -5.00 12.98
C ASP A 134 -5.93 -4.91 12.67
N ASN A 135 -5.57 -4.41 11.50
CA ASN A 135 -4.20 -4.40 11.00
C ASN A 135 -3.50 -3.05 11.21
N PRO A 136 -2.58 -2.93 12.19
CA PRO A 136 -1.94 -1.66 12.50
C PRO A 136 -1.11 -1.12 11.32
N ILE A 137 -0.56 -2.01 10.49
CA ILE A 137 0.29 -1.63 9.35
C ILE A 137 -0.54 -0.93 8.27
N LEU A 138 -1.74 -1.43 7.96
CA LEU A 138 -2.59 -0.84 6.93
C LEU A 138 -3.09 0.55 7.35
N HIS A 139 -3.47 0.72 8.62
CA HIS A 139 -3.82 2.03 9.17
C HIS A 139 -2.64 2.99 9.20
N THR A 140 -1.42 2.49 9.47
CA THR A 140 -0.20 3.31 9.38
C THR A 140 0.03 3.79 7.94
N TYR A 141 -0.12 2.91 6.93
CA TYR A 141 -0.01 3.31 5.52
C TYR A 141 -1.10 4.30 5.11
N ALA A 142 -2.34 4.13 5.55
CA ALA A 142 -3.42 5.09 5.28
C ALA A 142 -3.09 6.47 5.87
N GLY A 143 -2.70 6.52 7.15
CA GLY A 143 -2.35 7.77 7.82
C GLY A 143 -1.16 8.49 7.18
N LEU A 144 -0.10 7.77 6.82
CA LEU A 144 1.05 8.34 6.12
C LEU A 144 0.71 8.80 4.71
N SER A 145 -0.15 8.07 4.00
CA SER A 145 -0.60 8.45 2.64
C SER A 145 -1.44 9.72 2.69
N SER A 146 -2.38 9.83 3.62
CA SER A 146 -3.19 11.04 3.83
C SER A 146 -2.32 12.23 4.23
N LEU A 147 -1.33 12.03 5.11
CA LEU A 147 -0.39 13.09 5.48
C LEU A 147 0.48 13.55 4.32
N TYR A 148 0.92 12.63 3.46
CA TYR A 148 1.67 12.95 2.25
C TYR A 148 0.83 13.79 1.29
N LEU A 149 -0.42 13.39 1.04
CA LEU A 149 -1.34 14.15 0.19
C LEU A 149 -1.72 15.51 0.80
N ALA A 150 -1.78 15.62 2.14
CA ALA A 150 -2.09 16.86 2.83
C ALA A 150 -1.00 17.94 2.66
N GLN A 151 0.24 17.57 2.35
CA GLN A 151 1.36 18.50 2.18
C GLN A 151 1.22 19.41 0.94
N GLY A 152 0.32 19.07 0.01
CA GLY A 152 0.15 19.83 -1.23
C GLY A 152 1.37 19.70 -2.16
N ASP A 153 1.26 20.30 -3.34
CA ASP A 153 2.37 20.29 -4.30
C ASP A 153 3.45 21.28 -3.84
N ILE A 154 4.71 20.80 -3.72
CA ILE A 154 5.87 21.55 -3.19
C ILE A 154 6.10 22.84 -4.00
N ALA A 155 5.60 22.91 -5.23
CA ALA A 155 5.67 24.07 -6.12
C ALA A 155 4.85 25.28 -5.64
N SER A 156 3.88 25.07 -4.74
CA SER A 156 3.12 26.16 -4.14
C SER A 156 3.83 26.65 -2.88
N HIS A 157 4.50 27.81 -2.97
CA HIS A 157 5.22 28.46 -1.87
C HIS A 157 4.35 28.86 -0.65
N VAL A 158 3.08 28.46 -0.62
CA VAL A 158 2.18 28.61 0.51
C VAL A 158 1.77 27.19 0.94
N THR A 159 2.44 26.66 1.97
CA THR A 159 2.14 25.35 2.58
C THR A 159 0.78 25.40 3.29
N LYS A 160 -0.31 25.46 2.52
CA LYS A 160 -1.66 25.29 3.03
C LYS A 160 -1.94 23.81 3.08
N PHE A 161 -1.73 23.21 4.24
CA PHE A 161 -2.14 21.84 4.48
C PHE A 161 -3.65 21.71 4.36
N ASP A 162 -4.11 20.67 3.68
CA ASP A 162 -5.54 20.34 3.63
C ASP A 162 -5.98 19.86 5.03
N PRO A 163 -6.86 20.62 5.72
CA PRO A 163 -7.29 20.27 7.07
C PRO A 163 -8.08 18.97 7.12
N ILE A 164 -8.74 18.57 6.02
CA ILE A 164 -9.54 17.34 5.97
C ILE A 164 -8.59 16.14 6.00
N LEU A 165 -7.62 16.10 5.08
CA LEU A 165 -6.62 15.02 5.00
C LEU A 165 -5.74 14.94 6.25
N MET A 166 -5.46 16.07 6.90
CA MET A 166 -4.76 16.05 8.20
C MET A 166 -5.59 15.40 9.31
N ARG A 167 -6.90 15.67 9.36
CA ARG A 167 -7.80 15.04 10.33
C ARG A 167 -7.92 13.54 10.08
N ASP A 168 -8.04 13.15 8.82
CA ASP A 168 -8.14 11.74 8.43
C ASP A 168 -6.83 10.99 8.72
N ALA A 169 -5.69 11.62 8.44
CA ALA A 169 -4.38 11.10 8.82
C ALA A 169 -4.26 10.87 10.34
N GLN A 170 -4.74 11.83 11.14
CA GLN A 170 -4.77 11.72 12.59
C GLN A 170 -5.66 10.55 13.05
N ALA A 171 -6.86 10.43 12.51
CA ALA A 171 -7.79 9.35 12.87
C ALA A 171 -7.21 7.96 12.58
N HIS A 172 -6.59 7.76 11.42
CA HIS A 172 -5.95 6.48 11.07
C HIS A 172 -4.74 6.17 11.94
N LEU A 173 -3.92 7.18 12.28
CA LEU A 173 -2.76 6.99 13.16
C LEU A 173 -3.18 6.74 14.61
N GLU A 174 -4.21 7.41 15.12
CA GLU A 174 -4.78 7.13 16.44
C GLU A 174 -5.30 5.69 16.50
N HIS A 175 -6.01 5.23 15.47
CA HIS A 175 -6.47 3.86 15.39
C HIS A 175 -5.31 2.86 15.32
N ALA A 176 -4.28 3.13 14.50
CA ALA A 176 -3.06 2.31 14.46
C ALA A 176 -2.37 2.24 15.82
N LYS A 177 -2.37 3.32 16.61
CA LYS A 177 -1.81 3.37 17.96
C LYS A 177 -2.61 2.51 18.95
N THR A 178 -3.93 2.45 18.80
CA THR A 178 -4.76 1.58 19.65
C THR A 178 -4.51 0.10 19.37
N LEU A 179 -4.19 -0.25 18.13
CA LEU A 179 -3.87 -1.63 17.72
C LEU A 179 -2.42 -2.03 18.05
N ASP A 180 -1.47 -1.10 17.91
CA ASP A 180 -0.05 -1.29 18.23
C ASP A 180 0.50 -0.09 19.00
N GLU A 181 0.46 -0.20 20.34
CA GLU A 181 0.94 0.84 21.24
C GLU A 181 2.47 1.06 21.16
N ASN A 182 3.23 0.13 20.61
CA ASN A 182 4.69 0.21 20.55
C ASN A 182 5.21 0.82 19.24
N ASN A 183 4.32 1.10 18.28
CA ASN A 183 4.70 1.67 17.00
C ASN A 183 5.27 3.09 17.17
N THR A 184 6.59 3.21 17.00
CA THR A 184 7.31 4.48 17.12
C THR A 184 6.91 5.45 16.02
N ILE A 185 6.65 4.95 14.80
CA ILE A 185 6.26 5.76 13.64
C ILE A 185 4.97 6.50 13.97
N THR A 186 3.95 5.77 14.40
CA THR A 186 2.64 6.32 14.74
C THR A 186 2.74 7.44 15.79
N LYS A 187 3.52 7.23 16.86
CA LYS A 187 3.75 8.26 17.89
C LYS A 187 4.42 9.50 17.31
N THR A 188 5.53 9.33 16.60
CA THR A 188 6.29 10.46 16.05
C THR A 188 5.48 11.30 15.06
N PHE A 189 4.61 10.68 14.25
CA PHE A 189 3.79 11.40 13.29
C PHE A 189 2.58 12.06 13.92
N LEU A 190 1.97 11.47 14.96
CA LEU A 190 0.92 12.13 15.75
C LEU A 190 1.45 13.39 16.46
N ASP A 191 2.64 13.32 17.05
CA ASP A 191 3.28 14.48 17.71
C ASP A 191 3.58 15.60 16.69
N ARG A 192 3.96 15.23 15.46
CA ARG A 192 4.17 16.20 14.36
C ARG A 192 2.87 16.84 13.89
N ILE A 193 1.79 16.06 13.70
CA ILE A 193 0.49 16.58 13.27
C ILE A 193 -0.05 17.59 14.29
N THR A 194 0.03 17.27 15.58
CA THR A 194 -0.43 18.19 16.64
C THR A 194 0.39 19.47 16.72
N THR A 195 1.71 19.39 16.49
CA THR A 195 2.57 20.59 16.42
C THR A 195 2.20 21.48 15.23
N LEU A 196 1.94 20.88 14.06
CA LEU A 196 1.56 21.60 12.85
C LEU A 196 0.16 22.24 12.97
N GLN A 197 -0.76 21.62 13.69
CA GLN A 197 -2.08 22.20 13.97
C GLN A 197 -1.98 23.42 14.90
N LYS A 198 -1.20 23.33 15.99
CA LYS A 198 -1.03 24.45 16.95
C LYS A 198 -0.39 25.68 16.33
N GLY A 199 0.65 25.51 15.52
CA GLY A 199 1.29 26.64 14.83
C GLY A 199 0.39 27.38 13.83
N ARG A 200 -0.78 26.82 13.48
CA ARG A 200 -1.77 27.47 12.62
C ARG A 200 -2.72 28.37 13.40
N GLU A 201 -3.06 28.02 14.64
CA GLU A 201 -3.94 28.82 15.51
C GLU A 201 -3.26 30.14 15.90
N ASP A 202 -1.96 30.11 16.21
CA ASP A 202 -1.19 31.31 16.59
C ASP A 202 -1.09 32.38 15.49
N ILE A 203 -1.26 32.01 14.21
CA ILE A 203 -1.20 32.96 13.07
C ILE A 203 -2.56 33.62 12.81
N GLN A 204 -3.66 32.99 13.25
CA GLN A 204 -5.01 33.45 12.94
C GLN A 204 -5.55 34.45 13.98
N ASP A 205 -4.99 34.49 15.18
CA ASP A 205 -5.40 35.40 16.28
C ASP A 205 -4.76 36.80 16.22
N GLU A 206 -3.79 37.07 15.33
CA GLU A 206 -3.16 38.41 15.20
C GLU A 206 -3.86 39.34 14.18
N SER A 207 -4.94 38.91 13.53
CA SER A 207 -5.51 39.61 12.35
C SER A 207 -6.90 40.25 12.56
N ASP A 208 -7.43 40.34 13.77
CA ASP A 208 -8.83 40.79 14.00
C ASP A 208 -9.01 41.88 15.09
N ASP A 209 -7.99 42.72 15.31
CA ASP A 209 -8.06 43.85 16.26
C ASP A 209 -7.88 45.22 15.56
N GLU A 210 -8.71 45.51 14.55
CA GLU A 210 -8.99 46.89 14.16
C GLU A 210 -10.44 47.25 14.54
N SER A 211 -10.56 47.92 15.68
CA SER A 211 -11.78 48.50 16.23
C SER A 211 -12.47 49.43 15.21
N MET A 212 -13.57 48.99 14.64
CA MET A 212 -14.48 49.82 13.84
C MET A 212 -15.22 50.80 14.76
N ALA A 213 -14.77 52.05 14.80
CA ALA A 213 -15.49 53.16 15.39
C ALA A 213 -16.81 53.38 14.62
N THR A 214 -17.94 53.20 15.31
CA THR A 214 -19.28 53.46 14.75
C THR A 214 -19.51 54.97 14.66
N ASP A 215 -19.62 55.48 13.44
CA ASP A 215 -19.98 56.87 13.15
C ASP A 215 -21.51 57.04 13.20
N ASP A 216 -22.01 57.57 14.32
CA ASP A 216 -23.42 57.91 14.54
C ASP A 216 -23.77 59.21 13.80
N THR A 217 -24.24 59.09 12.56
CA THR A 217 -24.91 60.21 11.86
C THR A 217 -26.32 59.80 11.39
N PRO A 218 -27.40 60.48 11.86
CA PRO A 218 -28.76 60.13 11.48
C PRO A 218 -29.13 60.70 10.08
N PRO A 219 -29.91 59.98 9.25
CA PRO A 219 -30.24 60.41 7.90
C PRO A 219 -31.37 61.46 7.85
N GLU A 220 -31.10 62.59 7.18
CA GLU A 220 -32.08 63.64 6.89
C GLU A 220 -33.13 63.20 5.86
N ARG A 221 -34.41 63.37 6.22
CA ARG A 221 -35.56 63.10 5.35
C ARG A 221 -35.71 64.19 4.28
N LYS A 222 -35.56 63.84 3.00
CA LYS A 222 -35.96 64.71 1.88
C LYS A 222 -37.48 64.68 1.67
N ARG A 223 -38.11 65.84 1.86
CA ARG A 223 -39.50 66.13 1.48
C ARG A 223 -39.65 66.16 -0.04
N LEU A 224 -40.63 65.42 -0.55
CA LEU A 224 -41.22 65.60 -1.88
C LEU A 224 -41.92 66.96 -1.98
N LYS A 225 -41.77 67.65 -3.11
CA LYS A 225 -42.71 68.68 -3.55
C LYS A 225 -43.19 68.34 -4.96
N THR A 226 -44.52 68.31 -5.05
CA THR A 226 -45.39 68.54 -6.21
C THR A 226 -44.94 69.70 -7.07
#